data_AF-A0A3D5U9U8-F1
#
_entry.id   AF-A0A3D5U9U8-F1
#
_cell.length_a   1.000
_cell.length_b   1.000
_cell.length_c   1.000
_cell.angle_alpha   90.00
_cell.angle_beta   90.00
_cell.angle_gamma   90.00
#
_symmetry.space_group_name_H-M   'P 1'
#
loop_
_entity.id
_entity.type
_entity.pdbx_description
1 polymer ?
#
loop_
_entity_poly.entity_id
_entity_poly.type
_entity_poly.pdbx_seq_one_letter_code
_entity_poly.pdbx_strand_id
1 'polypeptide(L)'
;MIKIIEVDSKKHLKSFIMLPFRLYKDDPAWVPPLIPDQYKFFDPQKNPYYLHSEVRLFLAVEDSRVIGRISAHTNTQHQKEHKEDIGFFGFFECENNGKAAQMLFDAAAEWNRRHGFNTMRGPMNFSVNQEVGLLIDGFSDPPMVMMPHARPYYKELYEICGLQK
;
A
#
# COMPACT_ATOMS: atom_id res chain seq x y z
N MET A 1 1.60 2.43 -22.11
CA MET A 1 0.19 2.24 -21.65
C MET A 1 0.22 1.63 -20.26
N ILE A 2 -0.51 2.19 -19.30
CA ILE A 2 -0.56 1.68 -17.91
C ILE A 2 -1.58 0.53 -17.80
N LYS A 3 -1.19 -0.55 -17.12
CA LYS A 3 -2.05 -1.69 -16.77
C LYS A 3 -1.98 -1.97 -15.28
N ILE A 4 -3.10 -2.33 -14.67
CA ILE A 4 -3.12 -2.89 -13.31
C ILE A 4 -3.08 -4.41 -13.40
N ILE A 5 -2.17 -5.02 -12.64
CA ILE A 5 -2.08 -6.47 -12.50
C ILE A 5 -2.13 -6.85 -11.02
N GLU A 6 -2.65 -8.05 -10.75
CA GLU A 6 -2.63 -8.64 -9.42
C GLU A 6 -1.27 -9.29 -9.13
N VAL A 7 -0.89 -9.31 -7.86
CA VAL A 7 0.29 -10.05 -7.41
C VAL A 7 -0.07 -11.51 -7.16
N ASP A 8 0.03 -12.32 -8.20
CA ASP A 8 -0.31 -13.75 -8.21
C ASP A 8 0.91 -14.69 -8.34
N SER A 9 2.12 -14.13 -8.41
CA SER A 9 3.35 -14.89 -8.64
C SER A 9 4.51 -14.38 -7.79
N LYS A 10 5.52 -15.25 -7.57
CA LYS A 10 6.76 -14.87 -6.87
C LYS A 10 7.48 -13.69 -7.55
N LYS A 11 7.37 -13.57 -8.88
CA LYS A 11 7.96 -12.46 -9.64
C LYS A 11 7.20 -11.16 -9.37
N HIS A 12 5.87 -11.20 -9.33
CA HIS A 12 5.07 -10.04 -8.98
C HIS A 12 5.34 -9.62 -7.53
N LEU A 13 5.42 -10.58 -6.59
CA LEU A 13 5.68 -10.27 -5.19
C LEU A 13 7.05 -9.63 -5.00
N LYS A 14 8.08 -10.16 -5.67
CA LYS A 14 9.40 -9.52 -5.70
C LYS A 14 9.31 -8.08 -6.22
N SER A 15 8.55 -7.84 -7.28
CA SER A 15 8.40 -6.49 -7.85
C SER A 15 7.65 -5.55 -6.90
N PHE A 16 6.64 -6.06 -6.19
CA PHE A 16 5.92 -5.33 -5.15
C PHE A 16 6.86 -4.92 -4.01
N ILE A 17 7.66 -5.84 -3.47
CA ILE A 17 8.62 -5.59 -2.38
C ILE A 17 9.72 -4.62 -2.80
N MET A 18 10.24 -4.75 -4.02
CA MET A 18 11.41 -3.99 -4.48
C MET A 18 11.08 -2.58 -4.99
N LEU A 19 9.81 -2.25 -5.23
CA LEU A 19 9.44 -0.93 -5.76
C LEU A 19 9.92 0.25 -4.89
N PRO A 20 9.70 0.29 -3.56
CA PRO A 20 10.23 1.35 -2.69
C PRO A 20 11.74 1.55 -2.82
N PHE A 21 12.51 0.46 -2.85
CA PHE A 21 13.97 0.53 -2.99
C PHE A 21 14.40 1.29 -4.23
N ARG A 22 13.60 1.25 -5.30
CA ARG A 22 13.84 2.02 -6.51
C ARG A 22 13.37 3.46 -6.38
N LEU A 23 12.22 3.70 -5.76
CA LEU A 23 11.62 5.03 -5.62
C LEU A 23 12.38 5.91 -4.62
N TYR A 24 13.03 5.33 -3.62
CA TYR A 24 13.78 6.02 -2.56
C TYR A 24 15.30 5.84 -2.68
N LYS A 25 15.81 5.35 -3.81
CA LYS A 25 17.25 5.03 -4.00
C LYS A 25 18.20 6.21 -3.73
N ASP A 26 17.71 7.43 -3.88
CA ASP A 26 18.40 8.71 -3.74
C ASP A 26 17.88 9.52 -2.54
N ASP A 27 17.10 8.89 -1.66
CA ASP A 27 16.57 9.50 -0.45
C ASP A 27 17.42 9.09 0.77
N PRO A 28 18.25 9.98 1.33
CA PRO A 28 19.09 9.64 2.48
C PRO A 28 18.29 9.50 3.78
N ALA A 29 17.07 10.02 3.85
CA ALA A 29 16.21 9.91 5.03
C ALA A 29 15.42 8.59 5.04
N TRP A 30 15.32 7.91 3.89
CA TRP A 30 14.59 6.64 3.82
C TRP A 30 15.38 5.49 4.44
N VAL A 31 14.73 4.78 5.37
CA VAL A 31 15.29 3.58 6.00
C VAL A 31 14.68 2.34 5.32
N PRO A 32 15.45 1.54 4.56
CA PRO A 32 14.92 0.37 3.86
C PRO A 32 14.54 -0.75 4.85
N PRO A 33 13.39 -1.42 4.67
CA PRO A 33 13.06 -2.60 5.44
C PRO A 33 13.95 -3.79 5.06
N LEU A 34 14.09 -4.77 5.95
CA LEU A 34 14.78 -6.01 5.62
C LEU A 34 13.97 -6.82 4.60
N ILE A 35 14.57 -7.09 3.43
CA ILE A 35 13.91 -7.84 2.34
C ILE A 35 13.36 -9.20 2.80
N PRO A 36 14.09 -10.02 3.58
CA PRO A 36 13.55 -11.29 4.08
C PRO A 36 12.29 -11.13 4.93
N ASP A 37 12.23 -10.07 5.74
CA ASP A 37 11.06 -9.77 6.59
C ASP A 37 9.87 -9.34 5.74
N GLN A 38 10.09 -8.60 4.65
CA GLN A 38 9.04 -8.27 3.69
C GLN A 38 8.46 -9.53 3.03
N TYR A 39 9.30 -10.49 2.61
CA TYR A 39 8.80 -11.76 2.09
C TYR A 39 8.01 -12.54 3.13
N LYS A 40 8.46 -12.56 4.39
CA LYS A 40 7.74 -13.20 5.50
C LYS A 40 6.39 -12.51 5.76
N PHE A 41 6.36 -11.18 5.68
CA PHE A 41 5.17 -10.38 5.94
C PHE A 41 4.06 -10.62 4.91
N PHE A 42 4.41 -10.74 3.63
CA PHE A 42 3.43 -10.98 2.56
C PHE A 42 3.14 -12.48 2.29
N ASP A 43 3.67 -13.38 3.12
CA ASP A 43 3.44 -14.82 3.00
C ASP A 43 2.23 -15.23 3.87
N PRO A 44 1.11 -15.69 3.26
CA PRO A 44 -0.08 -16.08 4.01
C PRO A 44 0.14 -17.25 4.97
N GLN A 45 1.20 -18.05 4.78
CA GLN A 45 1.55 -19.14 5.70
C GLN A 45 2.33 -18.66 6.92
N LYS A 46 2.86 -17.43 6.90
CA LYS A 46 3.77 -16.92 7.94
C LYS A 46 3.24 -15.70 8.68
N ASN A 47 2.39 -14.91 8.05
CA ASN A 47 1.78 -13.74 8.69
C ASN A 47 0.37 -14.08 9.20
N PRO A 48 0.14 -14.07 10.53
CA PRO A 48 -1.16 -14.38 11.13
C PRO A 48 -2.31 -13.48 10.67
N TYR A 49 -2.02 -12.31 10.10
CA TYR A 49 -3.04 -11.41 9.56
C TYR A 49 -3.96 -12.14 8.55
N TYR A 50 -3.38 -13.00 7.72
CA TYR A 50 -4.10 -13.77 6.70
C TYR A 50 -5.03 -14.85 7.28
N LEU A 51 -4.95 -15.15 8.58
CA LEU A 51 -5.85 -16.12 9.23
C LEU A 51 -7.25 -15.56 9.47
N HIS A 52 -7.39 -14.23 9.52
CA HIS A 52 -8.65 -13.58 9.82
C HIS A 52 -9.05 -12.54 8.77
N SER A 53 -8.14 -12.11 7.92
CA SER A 53 -8.34 -11.02 6.95
C SER A 53 -7.94 -11.45 5.55
N GLU A 54 -8.65 -10.91 4.57
CA GLU A 54 -8.34 -11.10 3.15
C GLU A 54 -7.51 -9.92 2.64
N VAL A 55 -6.54 -10.22 1.78
CA VAL A 55 -5.60 -9.23 1.23
C VAL A 55 -5.46 -9.46 -0.25
N ARG A 56 -5.42 -8.36 -1.00
CA ARG A 56 -4.99 -8.35 -2.39
C ARG A 56 -3.99 -7.26 -2.64
N LEU A 57 -2.98 -7.57 -3.46
CA LEU A 57 -1.92 -6.65 -3.82
C LEU A 57 -2.01 -6.40 -5.32
N PHE A 58 -1.80 -5.15 -5.71
CA PHE A 58 -1.84 -4.70 -7.10
C PHE A 58 -0.56 -3.98 -7.49
N LEU A 59 -0.20 -4.07 -8.76
CA LEU A 59 0.90 -3.34 -9.39
C LEU A 59 0.38 -2.54 -10.58
N ALA A 60 0.85 -1.30 -10.71
CA ALA A 60 0.72 -0.52 -11.94
C ALA A 60 1.97 -0.76 -12.80
N VAL A 61 1.75 -1.18 -14.05
CA VAL A 61 2.82 -1.51 -15.00
C VAL A 61 2.70 -0.62 -16.23
N GLU A 62 3.78 0.07 -16.57
CA GLU A 62 3.94 0.83 -17.80
C GLU A 62 5.16 0.33 -18.55
N ASP A 63 4.98 -0.05 -19.81
CA ASP A 63 6.05 -0.52 -20.70
C ASP A 63 6.95 -1.59 -20.04
N SER A 64 6.30 -2.58 -19.42
CA SER A 64 6.91 -3.70 -18.67
C SER A 64 7.63 -3.32 -17.38
N ARG A 65 7.59 -2.04 -16.96
CA ARG A 65 8.14 -1.55 -15.68
C ARG A 65 7.02 -1.35 -14.67
N VAL A 66 7.22 -1.83 -13.45
CA VAL A 66 6.34 -1.49 -12.32
C VAL A 66 6.58 -0.04 -11.91
N ILE A 67 5.56 0.80 -11.98
CA ILE A 67 5.58 2.22 -11.63
C ILE A 67 4.75 2.55 -10.37
N GLY A 68 3.99 1.59 -9.85
CA GLY A 68 3.23 1.77 -8.62
C GLY A 68 2.75 0.46 -8.03
N ARG A 69 2.35 0.48 -6.75
CA ARG A 69 1.80 -0.66 -6.01
C ARG A 69 0.76 -0.17 -5.00
N ILE A 70 -0.17 -1.03 -4.61
CA ILE A 70 -1.12 -0.79 -3.50
C ILE A 70 -1.62 -2.13 -2.95
N SER A 71 -1.97 -2.19 -1.67
CA SER A 71 -2.77 -3.27 -1.11
C SER A 71 -4.21 -2.83 -0.88
N ALA A 72 -5.14 -3.76 -1.03
CA ALA A 72 -6.51 -3.66 -0.55
C ALA A 72 -6.78 -4.84 0.38
N HIS A 73 -7.42 -4.61 1.52
CA HIS A 73 -7.58 -5.66 2.53
C HIS A 73 -8.78 -5.43 3.44
N THR A 74 -9.33 -6.53 3.96
CA THR A 74 -10.34 -6.50 5.00
C THR A 74 -9.67 -6.51 6.37
N ASN A 75 -10.34 -5.98 7.39
CA ASN A 75 -9.88 -6.10 8.77
C ASN A 75 -11.02 -6.63 9.64
N THR A 76 -11.19 -7.96 9.64
CA THR A 76 -12.27 -8.63 10.37
C THR A 76 -12.19 -8.38 11.88
N GLN A 77 -10.99 -8.23 12.45
CA GLN A 77 -10.86 -7.90 13.86
C GLN A 77 -11.33 -6.47 14.15
N HIS A 78 -10.93 -5.49 13.32
CA HIS A 78 -11.43 -4.12 13.43
C HIS A 78 -12.96 -4.06 13.31
N GLN A 79 -13.54 -4.81 12.39
CA GLN A 79 -14.99 -4.88 12.20
C GLN A 79 -15.70 -5.46 13.44
N LYS A 80 -15.14 -6.49 14.07
CA LYS A 80 -15.70 -7.07 15.30
C LYS A 80 -15.70 -6.08 16.46
N GLU A 81 -14.62 -5.34 16.65
CA GLU A 81 -14.47 -4.41 17.77
C GLU A 81 -15.23 -3.09 17.55
N HIS A 82 -15.12 -2.51 16.34
CA HIS A 82 -15.60 -1.16 16.05
C HIS A 82 -16.93 -1.11 15.30
N LYS A 83 -17.39 -2.24 14.74
CA LYS A 83 -18.66 -2.35 13.98
C LYS A 83 -18.75 -1.35 12.83
N GLU A 84 -17.63 -1.11 12.15
CA GLU A 84 -17.53 -0.23 10.98
C GLU A 84 -17.45 -1.07 9.69
N ASP A 85 -18.32 -0.78 8.72
CA ASP A 85 -18.30 -1.39 7.39
C ASP A 85 -17.29 -0.68 6.48
N ILE A 86 -16.00 -0.82 6.80
CA ILE A 86 -14.90 -0.13 6.11
C ILE A 86 -13.88 -1.16 5.61
N GLY A 87 -13.50 -1.01 4.33
CA GLY A 87 -12.37 -1.68 3.72
C GLY A 87 -11.09 -0.86 3.92
N PHE A 88 -9.93 -1.47 3.74
CA PHE A 88 -8.66 -0.78 3.97
C PHE A 88 -7.77 -0.82 2.75
N PHE A 89 -6.86 0.15 2.67
CA PHE A 89 -5.77 0.17 1.72
C PHE A 89 -4.46 0.56 2.41
N GLY A 90 -3.35 0.09 1.86
CA GLY A 90 -2.01 0.35 2.39
C GLY A 90 -0.94 0.08 1.36
N PHE A 91 0.32 0.14 1.79
CA PHE A 91 1.52 -0.11 0.98
C PHE A 91 1.55 0.66 -0.34
N PHE A 92 0.79 1.77 -0.44
CA PHE A 92 0.72 2.57 -1.64
C PHE A 92 2.08 3.20 -1.90
N GLU A 93 2.63 2.91 -3.07
CA GLU A 93 3.84 3.56 -3.58
C GLU A 93 3.66 3.80 -5.06
N CYS A 94 4.07 4.95 -5.55
CA CYS A 94 3.89 5.29 -6.95
C CYS A 94 4.95 6.31 -7.38
N GLU A 95 5.42 6.21 -8.61
CA GLU A 95 6.07 7.35 -9.26
C GLU A 95 5.12 8.55 -9.27
N ASN A 96 5.66 9.77 -9.41
CA ASN A 96 4.82 10.98 -9.49
C ASN A 96 3.98 11.01 -10.79
N ASN A 97 2.91 10.21 -10.80
CA ASN A 97 2.08 9.90 -11.95
C ASN A 97 0.64 9.71 -11.45
N GLY A 98 -0.15 10.78 -11.58
CA GLY A 98 -1.55 10.79 -11.11
C GLY A 98 -2.43 9.72 -11.77
N LYS A 99 -2.15 9.36 -13.04
CA LYS A 99 -2.92 8.31 -13.73
C LYS A 99 -2.66 6.93 -13.14
N ALA A 100 -1.40 6.61 -12.83
CA ALA A 100 -1.05 5.36 -12.17
C ALA A 100 -1.65 5.28 -10.77
N ALA A 101 -1.58 6.38 -10.00
CA ALA A 101 -2.21 6.49 -8.68
C ALA A 101 -3.72 6.23 -8.75
N GLN A 102 -4.44 6.93 -9.64
CA GLN A 102 -5.88 6.76 -9.81
C GLN A 102 -6.24 5.30 -10.12
N MET A 103 -5.55 4.68 -11.08
CA MET A 103 -5.82 3.30 -11.47
C MET A 103 -5.57 2.30 -10.32
N LEU A 104 -4.58 2.56 -9.45
CA LEU A 104 -4.31 1.74 -8.28
C LEU A 104 -5.41 1.89 -7.21
N PHE A 105 -5.79 3.12 -6.88
CA PHE A 105 -6.86 3.37 -5.92
C PHE A 105 -8.21 2.84 -6.42
N ASP A 106 -8.50 2.94 -7.71
CA ASP A 106 -9.70 2.37 -8.32
C ASP A 106 -9.72 0.84 -8.18
N ALA A 107 -8.58 0.17 -8.38
CA ALA A 107 -8.47 -1.27 -8.21
C ALA A 107 -8.66 -1.70 -6.75
N ALA A 108 -8.12 -0.94 -5.80
CA ALA A 108 -8.32 -1.19 -4.38
C ALA A 108 -9.77 -0.95 -3.93
N ALA A 109 -10.39 0.13 -4.41
CA ALA A 109 -11.79 0.45 -4.14
C ALA A 109 -12.73 -0.61 -4.73
N GLU A 110 -12.48 -1.04 -5.97
CA GLU A 110 -13.27 -2.09 -6.62
C GLU A 110 -13.14 -3.43 -5.89
N TRP A 111 -11.93 -3.77 -5.43
CA TRP A 111 -11.75 -4.96 -4.61
C TRP A 111 -12.54 -4.88 -3.30
N ASN A 112 -12.43 -3.77 -2.57
CA ASN A 112 -13.17 -3.55 -1.33
C ASN A 112 -14.69 -3.57 -1.54
N ARG A 113 -15.21 -2.97 -2.63
CA ARG A 113 -16.64 -3.04 -3.00
C ARG A 113 -17.13 -4.47 -3.19
N ARG A 114 -16.34 -5.34 -3.84
CA ARG A 114 -16.69 -6.76 -3.99
C ARG A 114 -16.72 -7.53 -2.67
N HIS A 115 -16.07 -7.01 -1.63
CA HIS A 115 -16.09 -7.57 -0.28
C HIS A 115 -17.14 -6.88 0.63
N GLY A 116 -18.03 -6.07 0.05
CA GLY A 116 -19.14 -5.43 0.76
C GLY A 116 -18.82 -4.05 1.34
N PHE A 117 -17.63 -3.50 1.09
CA PHE A 117 -17.24 -2.20 1.65
C PHE A 117 -17.43 -1.06 0.63
N ASN A 118 -18.28 -0.10 0.97
CA ASN A 118 -18.51 1.10 0.15
C ASN A 118 -17.59 2.28 0.50
N THR A 119 -16.84 2.16 1.59
CA THR A 119 -15.86 3.13 2.06
C THR A 119 -14.53 2.43 2.29
N MET A 120 -13.41 3.10 1.96
CA MET A 120 -12.07 2.61 2.31
C MET A 120 -11.29 3.63 3.13
N ARG A 121 -10.49 3.16 4.09
CA ARG A 121 -9.65 3.99 4.97
C ARG A 121 -8.18 3.57 4.84
N GLY A 122 -7.29 4.57 4.88
CA GLY A 122 -5.86 4.34 4.80
C GLY A 122 -5.07 5.65 4.64
N PRO A 123 -3.74 5.55 4.47
CA PRO A 123 -3.00 4.30 4.34
C PRO A 123 -2.84 3.59 5.70
N MET A 124 -3.10 2.29 5.70
CA MET A 124 -2.89 1.39 6.83
C MET A 124 -2.23 0.11 6.31
N ASN A 125 -1.03 -0.21 6.79
CA ASN A 125 -0.30 -1.40 6.38
C ASN A 125 -0.84 -2.63 7.15
N PHE A 126 -2.05 -3.07 6.81
CA PHE A 126 -2.84 -4.17 7.41
C PHE A 126 -3.52 -3.85 8.75
N SER A 127 -2.77 -3.39 9.75
CA SER A 127 -3.33 -3.11 11.07
C SER A 127 -2.68 -1.90 11.72
N VAL A 128 -3.33 -1.36 12.75
CA VAL A 128 -2.78 -0.26 13.57
C VAL A 128 -1.47 -0.62 14.29
N ASN A 129 -1.15 -1.91 14.41
CA ASN A 129 0.12 -2.38 14.98
C ASN A 129 1.27 -2.37 13.96
N GLN A 130 1.04 -1.84 12.77
CA GLN A 130 2.03 -1.62 11.71
C GLN A 130 2.08 -0.12 11.41
N GLU A 131 2.62 0.26 10.24
CA GLU A 131 2.65 1.65 9.81
C GLU A 131 1.26 2.13 9.39
N VAL A 132 0.88 3.31 9.91
CA VAL A 132 -0.38 4.01 9.58
C VAL A 132 -0.09 5.47 9.33
N GLY A 133 -0.80 6.05 8.36
CA GLY A 133 -0.71 7.47 8.02
C GLY A 133 0.28 7.76 6.89
N LEU A 134 0.27 9.02 6.48
CA LEU A 134 1.09 9.53 5.39
C LEU A 134 1.98 10.65 5.93
N LEU A 135 3.28 10.58 5.67
CA LEU A 135 4.20 11.69 5.92
C LEU A 135 3.83 12.87 5.00
N ILE A 136 3.45 14.01 5.59
CA ILE A 136 3.06 15.22 4.87
C ILE A 136 4.02 16.39 5.08
N ASP A 137 4.95 16.28 6.04
CA ASP A 137 5.99 17.25 6.38
C ASP A 137 7.15 16.52 7.08
N GLY A 138 8.33 17.15 7.21
CA GLY A 138 9.50 16.55 7.88
C GLY A 138 10.29 15.55 7.02
N PHE A 139 10.22 15.65 5.70
CA PHE A 139 10.81 14.70 4.73
C PHE A 139 12.33 14.51 4.83
N SER A 140 13.03 15.43 5.50
CA SER A 140 14.49 15.40 5.65
C SER A 140 14.98 14.62 6.87
N ASP A 141 14.09 14.26 7.80
CA ASP A 141 14.45 13.51 9.00
C ASP A 141 14.20 12.01 8.78
N PRO A 142 15.12 11.12 9.22
CA PRO A 142 14.86 9.70 9.21
C PRO A 142 13.61 9.37 10.04
N PRO A 143 12.74 8.45 9.57
CA PRO A 143 11.57 8.06 10.32
C PRO A 143 11.97 7.37 11.63
N MET A 144 11.21 7.65 12.69
CA MET A 144 11.27 6.85 13.90
C MET A 144 10.70 5.45 13.66
N VAL A 145 11.00 4.51 14.54
CA VAL A 145 10.49 3.14 14.46
C VAL A 145 8.97 3.15 14.28
N MET A 146 8.50 2.43 13.25
CA MET A 146 7.09 2.30 12.85
C MET A 146 6.42 3.59 12.31
N MET A 147 7.17 4.66 12.05
CA MET A 147 6.64 5.82 11.33
C MET A 147 6.82 5.63 9.81
N PRO A 148 5.78 5.90 9.00
CA PRO A 148 5.88 5.80 7.55
C PRO A 148 6.76 6.93 6.98
N HIS A 149 7.50 6.62 5.92
CA HIS A 149 8.19 7.61 5.08
C HIS A 149 7.44 7.78 3.76
N ALA A 150 7.49 8.96 3.15
CA ALA A 150 6.91 9.19 1.84
C ALA A 150 7.66 10.27 1.07
N ARG A 151 7.47 10.33 -0.25
CA ARG A 151 7.94 11.48 -1.05
C ARG A 151 6.97 12.67 -0.91
N PRO A 152 7.45 13.93 -1.03
CA PRO A 152 6.60 15.12 -0.88
C PRO A 152 5.36 15.13 -1.79
N TYR A 153 5.46 14.59 -2.99
CA TYR A 153 4.36 14.55 -3.96
C TYR A 153 3.24 13.56 -3.61
N TYR A 154 3.40 12.70 -2.59
CA TYR A 154 2.39 11.69 -2.28
C TYR A 154 1.08 12.34 -1.81
N LYS A 155 1.14 13.46 -1.08
CA LYS A 155 -0.07 14.19 -0.68
C LYS A 155 -0.95 14.53 -1.88
N GLU A 156 -0.35 15.06 -2.93
CA GLU A 156 -1.07 15.43 -4.16
C GLU A 156 -1.67 14.20 -4.85
N LEU A 157 -0.94 13.08 -4.91
CA LEU A 157 -1.46 11.83 -5.49
C LEU A 157 -2.71 11.33 -4.76
N TYR A 158 -2.74 11.41 -3.42
CA TYR A 158 -3.92 11.03 -2.64
C TYR A 158 -5.10 11.97 -2.90
N GLU A 159 -4.83 13.29 -2.87
CA GLU A 159 -5.87 14.32 -3.05
C GLU A 159 -6.51 14.26 -4.45
N ILE A 160 -5.72 14.05 -5.51
CA ILE A 160 -6.23 13.92 -6.89
C ILE A 160 -7.12 12.69 -7.04
N CYS A 161 -6.86 11.63 -6.27
CA CYS A 161 -7.68 10.42 -6.24
C CYS A 161 -8.95 10.54 -5.37
N GLY A 162 -9.23 11.73 -4.85
CA GLY A 162 -10.44 12.01 -4.06
C GLY A 162 -10.35 11.59 -2.59
N LEU A 163 -9.15 11.25 -2.09
CA LEU A 163 -8.97 10.93 -0.68
C LEU A 163 -8.91 12.20 0.17
N GLN A 164 -9.55 12.14 1.33
CA GLN A 164 -9.67 13.25 2.28
C GLN A 164 -9.24 12.78 3.67
N LYS A 165 -8.84 13.74 4.52
CA LYS A 165 -8.44 13.49 5.91
C LYS A 165 -9.63 13.19 6.81
#